data_AF-A0A1X2HGK9-F1
#
_entry.id   AF-A0A1X2HGK9-F1
#
_cell.length_a   1.000
_cell.length_b   1.000
_cell.length_c   1.000
_cell.angle_alpha   90.00
_cell.angle_beta   90.00
_cell.angle_gamma   90.00
#
_symmetry.space_group_name_H-M   'P 1'
#
loop_
_entity.id
_entity.type
_entity.pdbx_description
1 polymer ?
#
loop_
_entity_poly.entity_id
_entity_poly.type
_entity_poly.pdbx_seq_one_letter_code
_entity_poly.pdbx_strand_id
1 'polypeptide(L)'
;MEKLCNTMDWTSWTLDERIALCVALERNQEQIHAAATQRLIRTALYLPILEYTVSPLPRLFMDGLIRVAQVAGKPVLDGLIVPLLLTDNIKHRPLTQVVTKLIQSALSPTLRLLLLRAVLSDGDAYGHSGTLMPWSDPVVQILEKTLSSPPLLSLEGPLAQDLVLSLRSIVHAHPKHKGSMQLLLLLTNKYPQPLVEHQLLDAVQDAASTSTMFLKKSVLAQVANIRKKLTR
;
A
#
# COMPACT_ATOMS: atom_id res chain seq x y z
N MET A 1 -13.15 25.77 -4.63
CA MET A 1 -12.52 24.82 -3.69
C MET A 1 -11.11 25.20 -3.30
N GLU A 2 -10.20 25.46 -4.23
CA GLU A 2 -8.81 25.87 -3.91
C GLU A 2 -8.73 27.08 -2.97
N LYS A 3 -9.47 28.16 -3.28
CA LYS A 3 -9.57 29.33 -2.41
C LYS A 3 -10.06 28.96 -1.00
N LEU A 4 -11.13 28.17 -0.89
CA LEU A 4 -11.68 27.72 0.41
C LEU A 4 -10.67 26.91 1.22
N CYS A 5 -9.97 25.96 0.58
CA CYS A 5 -8.95 25.15 1.23
C CYS A 5 -7.76 25.97 1.73
N ASN A 6 -7.45 27.09 1.06
CA ASN A 6 -6.36 27.98 1.43
C ASN A 6 -6.76 29.07 2.44
N THR A 7 -8.06 29.35 2.60
CA THR A 7 -8.57 30.39 3.52
C THR A 7 -9.05 29.85 4.86
N MET A 8 -9.39 28.56 4.93
CA MET A 8 -9.81 27.93 6.18
C MET A 8 -8.61 27.46 6.99
N ASP A 9 -8.62 27.77 8.29
CA ASP A 9 -7.65 27.20 9.23
C ASP A 9 -8.07 25.79 9.63
N TRP A 10 -7.59 24.80 8.88
CA TRP A 10 -7.84 23.38 9.17
C TRP A 10 -7.04 22.85 10.37
N THR A 11 -6.06 23.61 10.85
CA THR A 11 -5.16 23.15 11.92
C THR A 11 -5.80 23.30 13.29
N SER A 12 -6.62 24.34 13.50
CA SER A 12 -7.39 24.54 14.73
C SER A 12 -8.56 23.58 14.92
N TRP A 13 -8.90 22.78 13.92
CA TRP A 13 -10.01 21.83 14.00
C TRP A 13 -9.75 20.74 15.04
N THR A 14 -10.74 20.59 15.91
CA THR A 14 -10.86 19.51 16.89
C THR A 14 -11.05 18.16 16.22
N LEU A 15 -10.85 17.09 17.00
CA LEU A 15 -11.10 15.72 16.54
C LEU A 15 -12.57 15.53 16.11
N ASP A 16 -13.51 16.13 16.84
CA ASP A 16 -14.94 16.00 16.55
C ASP A 16 -15.32 16.67 15.22
N GLU A 17 -14.72 17.82 14.90
CA GLU A 17 -14.92 18.50 13.62
C GLU A 17 -14.35 17.66 12.46
N ARG A 18 -13.21 16.99 12.65
CA ARG A 18 -12.64 16.08 11.64
C ARG A 18 -13.50 14.84 11.44
N ILE A 19 -14.05 14.28 12.53
CA ILE A 19 -15.01 13.18 12.44
C ILE A 19 -16.28 13.62 11.71
N ALA A 20 -16.80 14.81 12.02
CA ALA A 20 -17.96 15.39 11.34
C ALA A 20 -17.70 15.61 9.85
N LEU A 21 -16.48 16.02 9.46
CA LEU A 21 -16.08 16.09 8.07
C LEU A 21 -16.08 14.73 7.38
N CYS A 22 -15.56 13.69 8.03
CA CYS A 22 -15.65 12.33 7.47
C CYS A 22 -17.11 11.93 7.21
N VAL A 23 -18.01 12.20 8.16
CA VAL A 23 -19.45 11.95 8.00
C VAL A 23 -20.04 12.78 6.86
N ALA A 24 -19.64 14.04 6.72
CA ALA A 24 -20.12 14.93 5.66
C ALA A 24 -19.64 14.46 4.27
N LEU A 25 -18.37 14.07 4.15
CA LEU A 25 -17.80 13.54 2.90
C LEU A 25 -18.47 12.21 2.50
N GLU A 26 -18.73 11.34 3.46
CA GLU A 26 -19.45 10.08 3.25
C GLU A 26 -20.87 10.33 2.72
N ARG A 27 -21.63 11.22 3.38
CA ARG A 27 -23.03 11.48 3.03
C ARG A 27 -23.22 12.23 1.71
N ASN A 28 -22.25 13.06 1.33
CA ASN A 28 -22.37 13.96 0.17
C ASN A 28 -21.45 13.56 -0.99
N GLN A 29 -20.97 12.33 -1.02
CA GLN A 29 -19.99 11.88 -2.02
C GLN A 29 -20.45 12.06 -3.48
N GLU A 30 -21.76 11.96 -3.76
CA GLU A 30 -22.33 12.12 -5.10
C GLU A 30 -22.44 13.59 -5.52
N GLN A 31 -22.43 14.50 -4.54
CA GLN A 31 -22.57 15.94 -4.75
C GLN A 31 -21.21 16.64 -4.81
N ILE A 32 -20.19 16.07 -4.17
CA ILE A 32 -18.85 16.65 -4.11
C ILE A 32 -17.97 15.98 -5.16
N HIS A 33 -17.44 16.80 -6.08
CA HIS A 33 -16.52 16.33 -7.11
C HIS A 33 -15.28 15.64 -6.49
N ALA A 34 -14.82 14.53 -7.08
CA ALA A 34 -13.72 13.72 -6.55
C ALA A 34 -12.44 14.53 -6.25
N ALA A 35 -12.06 15.45 -7.14
CA ALA A 35 -10.90 16.33 -6.93
C ALA A 35 -11.09 17.29 -5.73
N ALA A 36 -12.30 17.73 -5.44
CA ALA A 36 -12.61 18.53 -4.27
C ALA A 36 -12.50 17.70 -2.99
N THR A 37 -13.05 16.47 -3.00
CA THR A 37 -12.92 15.50 -1.90
C THR A 37 -11.45 15.18 -1.61
N GLN A 38 -10.65 14.90 -2.63
CA GLN A 38 -9.21 14.65 -2.49
C GLN A 38 -8.52 15.84 -1.82
N ARG A 39 -8.84 17.06 -2.25
CA ARG A 39 -8.23 18.28 -1.70
C ARG A 39 -8.61 18.49 -0.24
N LEU A 40 -9.88 18.30 0.12
CA LEU A 40 -10.35 18.36 1.50
C LEU A 40 -9.66 17.30 2.38
N ILE A 41 -9.53 16.06 1.89
CA ILE A 41 -8.80 15.01 2.61
C ILE A 41 -7.34 15.45 2.84
N ARG A 42 -6.68 15.99 1.81
CA ARG A 42 -5.27 16.39 1.88
C ARG A 42 -5.05 17.59 2.81
N THR A 43 -5.96 18.56 2.85
CA THR A 43 -5.77 19.75 3.70
C THR A 43 -6.29 19.55 5.12
N ALA A 44 -7.43 18.88 5.28
CA ALA A 44 -8.12 18.78 6.56
C ALA A 44 -7.84 17.49 7.34
N LEU A 45 -7.38 16.42 6.69
CA LEU A 45 -7.18 15.12 7.35
C LEU A 45 -5.72 14.66 7.33
N TYR A 46 -5.01 14.80 6.21
CA TYR A 46 -3.63 14.30 6.07
C TYR A 46 -2.66 14.91 7.09
N LEU A 47 -2.57 16.25 7.19
CA LEU A 47 -1.64 16.90 8.12
C LEU A 47 -1.89 16.51 9.59
N PRO A 48 -3.13 16.54 10.10
CA PRO A 48 -3.41 16.06 11.46
C PRO A 48 -3.10 14.57 11.65
N ILE A 49 -3.40 13.73 10.66
CA ILE A 49 -3.07 12.30 10.75
C ILE A 49 -1.55 12.11 10.82
N LEU A 50 -0.78 12.91 10.08
CA LEU A 50 0.68 12.86 10.06
C LEU A 50 1.30 13.11 11.46
N GLU A 51 0.62 13.85 12.33
CA GLU A 51 1.06 14.14 13.70
C GLU A 51 0.92 12.93 14.63
N TYR A 52 0.13 11.91 14.27
CA TYR A 52 -0.02 10.67 15.05
C TYR A 52 1.18 9.74 14.85
N THR A 53 2.31 10.10 15.46
CA THR A 53 3.57 9.34 15.40
C THR A 53 3.78 8.40 16.59
N VAL A 54 3.14 8.72 17.74
CA VAL A 54 3.30 7.98 19.00
C VAL A 54 2.05 7.19 19.37
N SER A 55 0.88 7.79 19.28
CA SER A 55 -0.40 7.19 19.67
C SER A 55 -1.21 6.73 18.45
N PRO A 56 -2.01 5.66 18.58
CA PRO A 56 -2.90 5.22 17.52
C PRO A 56 -4.00 6.26 17.27
N LEU A 57 -4.48 6.31 16.03
CA LEU A 57 -5.60 7.16 15.66
C LEU A 57 -6.85 6.77 16.45
N PRO A 58 -7.60 7.73 17.03
CA PRO A 58 -8.83 7.44 17.76
C PRO A 58 -9.81 6.60 16.94
N ARG A 59 -10.44 5.61 17.58
CA ARG A 59 -11.28 4.61 16.89
C ARG A 59 -12.37 5.24 16.02
N LEU A 60 -13.11 6.20 16.55
CA LEU A 60 -14.20 6.86 15.80
C LEU A 60 -13.69 7.61 14.57
N PHE A 61 -12.49 8.20 14.66
CA PHE A 61 -11.88 8.88 13.52
C PHE A 61 -11.43 7.89 12.46
N MET A 62 -10.78 6.80 12.87
CA MET A 62 -10.41 5.71 11.97
C MET A 62 -11.64 5.08 11.29
N ASP A 63 -12.73 4.87 12.02
CA ASP A 63 -13.98 4.33 11.48
C ASP A 63 -14.62 5.30 10.48
N GLY A 64 -14.54 6.60 10.73
CA GLY A 64 -14.92 7.64 9.76
C GLY A 64 -14.09 7.59 8.48
N LEU A 65 -12.76 7.47 8.60
CA LEU A 65 -11.87 7.34 7.43
C LEU A 65 -12.19 6.10 6.60
N ILE A 66 -12.49 4.97 7.25
CA ILE A 66 -12.87 3.73 6.55
C ILE A 66 -14.14 3.94 5.73
N ARG A 67 -15.18 4.56 6.32
CA ARG A 67 -16.43 4.82 5.59
C ARG A 67 -16.22 5.76 4.41
N VAL A 68 -15.46 6.85 4.59
CA VAL A 68 -15.09 7.74 3.48
C VAL A 68 -14.32 6.98 2.40
N ALA A 69 -13.39 6.09 2.76
CA ALA A 69 -12.60 5.32 1.80
C ALA A 69 -13.42 4.26 1.06
N GLN A 70 -14.46 3.70 1.67
CA GLN A 70 -15.36 2.75 1.02
C GLN A 70 -16.17 3.40 -0.10
N VAL A 71 -16.54 4.68 0.09
CA VAL A 71 -17.43 5.39 -0.84
C VAL A 71 -16.64 6.29 -1.80
N ALA A 72 -15.58 6.96 -1.32
CA ALA A 72 -14.69 7.86 -2.07
C ALA A 72 -13.22 7.36 -2.08
N GLY A 73 -13.01 6.10 -2.50
CA GLY A 73 -11.71 5.43 -2.36
C GLY A 73 -10.55 6.05 -3.14
N LYS A 74 -10.74 6.50 -4.39
CA LYS A 74 -9.66 7.15 -5.18
C LYS A 74 -9.21 8.48 -4.55
N PRO A 75 -10.13 9.39 -4.15
CA PRO A 75 -9.77 10.56 -3.34
C PRO A 75 -8.99 10.25 -2.07
N VAL A 76 -9.35 9.20 -1.31
CA VAL A 76 -8.60 8.80 -0.11
C VAL A 76 -7.23 8.24 -0.47
N LEU A 77 -7.13 7.45 -1.54
CA LEU A 77 -5.86 6.93 -2.01
C LEU A 77 -4.88 8.07 -2.32
N ASP A 78 -5.30 9.05 -3.12
CA ASP A 78 -4.44 10.13 -3.61
C ASP A 78 -4.23 11.27 -2.60
N GLY A 79 -5.23 11.51 -1.74
CA GLY A 79 -5.23 12.60 -0.77
C GLY A 79 -4.63 12.23 0.58
N LEU A 80 -4.58 10.94 0.92
CA LEU A 80 -4.13 10.45 2.22
C LEU A 80 -3.14 9.31 2.12
N ILE A 81 -3.51 8.18 1.51
CA ILE A 81 -2.72 6.94 1.60
C ILE A 81 -1.36 7.06 0.89
N VAL A 82 -1.34 7.52 -0.36
CA VAL A 82 -0.10 7.70 -1.11
C VAL A 82 0.76 8.82 -0.51
N PRO A 83 0.20 10.00 -0.14
CA PRO A 83 0.97 10.99 0.61
C PRO A 83 1.57 10.48 1.93
N LEU A 84 0.86 9.61 2.66
CA LEU A 84 1.39 8.97 3.88
C LEU A 84 2.48 7.95 3.55
N LEU A 85 2.38 7.22 2.45
CA LEU A 85 3.41 6.27 2.01
C LEU A 85 4.72 6.99 1.67
N LEU A 86 4.64 8.16 1.03
CA LEU A 86 5.77 8.91 0.48
C LEU A 86 6.42 9.89 1.47
N THR A 87 5.98 9.90 2.73
CA THR A 87 6.61 10.69 3.79
C THR A 87 7.54 9.81 4.63
N ASP A 88 8.62 10.40 5.13
CA ASP A 88 9.51 9.74 6.09
C ASP A 88 8.79 9.28 7.37
N ASN A 89 7.69 9.92 7.73
CA ASN A 89 6.92 9.58 8.92
C ASN A 89 6.23 8.21 8.81
N ILE A 90 6.13 7.59 7.62
CA ILE A 90 5.50 6.27 7.47
C ILE A 90 6.16 5.18 8.32
N LYS A 91 7.40 5.41 8.74
CA LYS A 91 8.19 4.60 9.68
C LYS A 91 7.54 4.50 11.06
N HIS A 92 6.68 5.45 11.42
CA HIS A 92 5.91 5.41 12.66
C HIS A 92 4.77 4.41 12.57
N ARG A 93 4.78 3.43 13.48
CA ARG A 93 3.81 2.34 13.56
C ARG A 93 2.34 2.78 13.46
N PRO A 94 1.88 3.86 14.13
CA PRO A 94 0.50 4.29 14.01
C PRO A 94 0.09 4.66 12.56
N LEU A 95 0.97 5.31 11.80
CA LEU A 95 0.70 5.69 10.41
C LEU A 95 0.64 4.46 9.50
N THR A 96 1.57 3.50 9.69
CA THR A 96 1.50 2.21 8.99
C THR A 96 0.18 1.47 9.30
N GLN A 97 -0.31 1.54 10.54
CA GLN A 97 -1.58 0.93 10.94
C GLN A 97 -2.79 1.59 10.28
N VAL A 98 -2.80 2.92 10.15
CA VAL A 98 -3.85 3.64 9.43
C VAL A 98 -3.90 3.16 7.97
N VAL A 99 -2.76 3.15 7.27
CA VAL A 99 -2.69 2.73 5.87
C VAL A 99 -3.11 1.27 5.71
N THR A 100 -2.55 0.36 6.50
CA THR A 100 -2.88 -1.07 6.40
C THR A 100 -4.34 -1.36 6.71
N LYS A 101 -4.96 -0.65 7.67
CA LYS A 101 -6.39 -0.80 7.96
C LYS A 101 -7.28 -0.28 6.83
N LEU A 102 -6.91 0.83 6.18
CA LEU A 102 -7.63 1.31 4.99
C LEU A 102 -7.54 0.33 3.81
N ILE A 103 -6.35 -0.25 3.57
CA ILE A 103 -6.14 -1.28 2.55
C ILE A 103 -7.06 -2.49 2.79
N GLN A 104 -7.14 -2.95 4.04
CA GLN A 104 -7.89 -4.14 4.41
C GLN A 104 -9.41 -3.92 4.42
N SER A 105 -9.88 -2.78 4.91
CA SER A 105 -11.29 -2.55 5.22
C SER A 105 -12.03 -1.70 4.20
N ALA A 106 -11.32 -1.02 3.29
CA ALA A 106 -11.95 -0.04 2.41
C ALA A 106 -11.50 -0.10 0.93
N LEU A 107 -10.22 -0.36 0.66
CA LEU A 107 -9.75 -0.27 -0.73
C LEU A 107 -10.18 -1.46 -1.59
N SER A 108 -10.87 -1.14 -2.69
CA SER A 108 -11.19 -2.11 -3.75
C SER A 108 -9.92 -2.68 -4.41
N PRO A 109 -9.99 -3.84 -5.09
CA PRO A 109 -8.86 -4.41 -5.82
C PRO A 109 -8.23 -3.43 -6.82
N THR A 110 -9.04 -2.66 -7.53
CA THR A 110 -8.57 -1.65 -8.50
C THR A 110 -7.73 -0.57 -7.82
N LEU A 111 -8.16 -0.07 -6.66
CA LEU A 111 -7.40 0.94 -5.91
C LEU A 111 -6.13 0.38 -5.30
N ARG A 112 -6.15 -0.88 -4.85
CA ARG A 112 -4.96 -1.60 -4.39
C ARG A 112 -3.94 -1.83 -5.51
N LEU A 113 -4.38 -2.07 -6.74
CA LEU A 113 -3.48 -2.10 -7.91
C LEU A 113 -2.83 -0.74 -8.17
N LEU A 114 -3.57 0.36 -8.04
CA LEU A 114 -3.00 1.70 -8.16
C LEU A 114 -1.98 1.98 -7.06
N LEU A 115 -2.25 1.56 -5.82
CA LEU A 115 -1.29 1.66 -4.72
C LEU A 115 -0.02 0.85 -5.01
N LEU A 116 -0.16 -0.38 -5.50
CA LEU A 116 0.99 -1.23 -5.86
C LEU A 116 1.83 -0.57 -6.95
N ARG A 117 1.19 -0.02 -8.00
CA ARG A 117 1.88 0.75 -9.04
C ARG A 117 2.62 1.96 -8.46
N ALA A 118 1.99 2.71 -7.55
CA ALA A 118 2.62 3.85 -6.89
C ALA A 118 3.87 3.46 -6.09
N VAL A 119 3.85 2.31 -5.40
CA VAL A 119 5.03 1.81 -4.66
C VAL A 119 6.14 1.39 -5.64
N LEU A 120 5.80 0.69 -6.71
CA LEU A 120 6.78 0.17 -7.69
C LEU A 120 7.41 1.27 -8.54
N SER A 121 6.70 2.38 -8.75
CA SER A 121 7.20 3.55 -9.48
C SER A 121 7.75 4.63 -8.54
N ASP A 122 8.11 4.31 -7.29
CA ASP A 122 8.60 5.28 -6.30
C ASP A 122 7.72 6.55 -6.11
N GLY A 123 6.41 6.47 -6.42
CA GLY A 123 5.52 7.62 -6.36
C GLY A 123 5.66 8.63 -7.50
N ASP A 124 6.34 8.28 -8.61
CA ASP A 124 6.54 9.14 -9.79
C ASP A 124 5.24 9.75 -10.30
N ALA A 125 4.17 8.96 -10.41
CA ALA A 125 2.84 9.41 -10.84
C ALA A 125 2.22 10.48 -9.90
N TYR A 126 2.79 10.65 -8.71
CA TYR A 126 2.38 11.60 -7.68
C TYR A 126 3.37 12.75 -7.49
N GLY A 127 4.39 12.86 -8.37
CA GLY A 127 5.40 13.91 -8.32
C GLY A 127 6.37 13.77 -7.15
N HIS A 128 6.56 12.56 -6.62
CA HIS A 128 7.61 12.28 -5.65
C HIS A 128 8.97 12.27 -6.36
N SER A 129 9.98 12.83 -5.71
CA SER A 129 11.36 12.90 -6.23
C SER A 129 12.34 12.05 -5.42
N GLY A 130 11.87 11.41 -4.35
CA GLY A 130 12.64 10.44 -3.57
C GLY A 130 12.49 9.02 -4.13
N THR A 131 13.22 8.08 -3.54
CA THR A 131 13.08 6.65 -3.82
C THR A 131 12.54 5.93 -2.60
N LEU A 132 11.61 5.00 -2.79
CA LEU A 132 11.16 4.08 -1.75
C LEU A 132 12.09 2.87 -1.62
N MET A 133 13.01 2.68 -2.57
CA MET A 133 13.93 1.55 -2.61
C MET A 133 15.25 1.86 -1.86
N PRO A 134 15.78 0.91 -1.07
CA PRO A 134 15.18 -0.38 -0.72
C PRO A 134 13.96 -0.22 0.19
N TRP A 135 12.93 -1.04 -0.02
CA TRP A 135 11.68 -0.96 0.76
C TRP A 135 11.91 -1.16 2.25
N SER A 136 11.54 -0.15 3.03
CA SER A 136 11.51 -0.22 4.48
C SER A 136 10.43 -1.19 5.01
N ASP A 137 10.55 -1.61 6.28
CA ASP A 137 9.57 -2.49 6.93
C ASP A 137 8.11 -2.00 6.81
N PRO A 138 7.79 -0.71 6.98
CA PRO A 138 6.44 -0.19 6.71
C PRO A 138 5.97 -0.40 5.28
N VAL A 139 6.84 -0.15 4.29
CA VAL A 139 6.51 -0.32 2.87
C VAL A 139 6.25 -1.79 2.57
N VAL A 140 7.08 -2.69 3.11
CA VAL A 140 6.86 -4.15 3.02
C VAL A 140 5.51 -4.54 3.63
N GLN A 141 5.15 -4.03 4.81
CA GLN A 141 3.85 -4.32 5.44
C GLN A 141 2.68 -3.83 4.59
N ILE A 142 2.80 -2.65 3.99
CA ILE A 142 1.81 -2.08 3.07
C ILE A 142 1.67 -2.96 1.83
N LEU A 143 2.77 -3.38 1.21
CA LEU A 143 2.76 -4.30 0.08
C LEU A 143 2.15 -5.65 0.45
N GLU A 144 2.51 -6.20 1.61
CA GLU A 144 1.95 -7.46 2.10
C GLU A 144 0.43 -7.35 2.27
N LYS A 145 -0.08 -6.28 2.88
CA LYS A 145 -1.54 -6.06 2.99
C LYS A 145 -2.21 -5.80 1.65
N THR A 146 -1.56 -5.10 0.74
CA THR A 146 -2.07 -4.82 -0.61
C THR A 146 -2.29 -6.13 -1.37
N LEU A 147 -1.32 -7.03 -1.31
CA LEU A 147 -1.31 -8.33 -1.99
C LEU A 147 -2.09 -9.43 -1.24
N SER A 148 -2.23 -9.35 0.09
CA SER A 148 -2.85 -10.44 0.86
C SER A 148 -4.32 -10.25 1.17
N SER A 149 -4.84 -9.02 1.09
CA SER A 149 -6.25 -8.70 1.38
C SER A 149 -7.18 -9.26 0.31
N PRO A 150 -8.31 -9.90 0.68
CA PRO A 150 -9.31 -10.37 -0.29
C PRO A 150 -10.17 -9.20 -0.83
N PRO A 151 -10.65 -9.24 -2.08
CA PRO A 151 -10.29 -10.20 -3.13
C PRO A 151 -8.80 -10.10 -3.50
N LEU A 152 -8.16 -11.21 -3.89
CA LEU A 152 -6.77 -11.12 -4.38
C LEU A 152 -6.71 -10.29 -5.66
N LEU A 153 -5.56 -9.67 -5.89
CA LEU A 153 -5.37 -8.84 -7.09
C LEU A 153 -5.23 -9.70 -8.33
N SER A 154 -5.60 -9.17 -9.49
CA SER A 154 -5.13 -9.72 -10.76
C SER A 154 -3.81 -9.04 -11.08
N LEU A 155 -2.70 -9.76 -10.92
CA LEU A 155 -1.38 -9.22 -11.25
C LEU A 155 -1.11 -9.46 -12.74
N GLU A 156 -1.15 -8.38 -13.51
CA GLU A 156 -0.71 -8.36 -14.91
C GLU A 156 0.81 -8.56 -15.02
N GLY A 157 1.27 -9.06 -16.16
CA GLY A 157 2.68 -9.41 -16.39
C GLY A 157 3.69 -8.34 -16.03
N PRO A 158 3.58 -7.09 -16.53
CA PRO A 158 4.52 -6.03 -16.19
C PRO A 158 4.60 -5.78 -14.68
N LEU A 159 3.44 -5.75 -14.00
CA LEU A 159 3.38 -5.47 -12.57
C LEU A 159 3.97 -6.62 -11.74
N ALA A 160 3.70 -7.87 -12.14
CA ALA A 160 4.29 -9.05 -11.51
C ALA A 160 5.82 -9.07 -11.71
N GLN A 161 6.28 -8.73 -12.91
CA GLN A 161 7.69 -8.67 -13.26
C GLN A 161 8.42 -7.59 -12.45
N ASP A 162 7.91 -6.36 -12.41
CA ASP A 162 8.50 -5.26 -11.65
C ASP A 162 8.60 -5.60 -10.16
N LEU A 163 7.55 -6.21 -9.60
CA LEU A 163 7.54 -6.65 -8.21
C LEU A 163 8.58 -7.74 -7.93
N VAL A 164 8.67 -8.77 -8.77
CA VAL A 164 9.65 -9.86 -8.60
C VAL A 164 11.08 -9.36 -8.78
N LEU A 165 11.34 -8.50 -9.77
CA LEU A 165 12.66 -7.94 -10.02
C LEU A 165 13.10 -6.99 -8.91
N SER A 166 12.18 -6.18 -8.37
CA SER A 166 12.46 -5.33 -7.20
C SER A 166 12.82 -6.17 -5.97
N LEU A 167 12.05 -7.22 -5.69
CA LEU A 167 12.33 -8.15 -4.59
C LEU A 167 13.68 -8.84 -4.76
N ARG A 168 13.98 -9.30 -5.99
CA ARG A 168 15.27 -9.90 -6.33
C ARG A 168 16.41 -8.93 -6.05
N SER A 169 16.32 -7.70 -6.56
CA SER A 169 17.33 -6.65 -6.32
C SER A 169 17.58 -6.42 -4.83
N ILE A 170 16.51 -6.27 -4.03
CA ILE A 170 16.64 -6.08 -2.57
C ILE A 170 17.31 -7.28 -1.90
N VAL A 171 16.94 -8.51 -2.25
CA VAL A 171 17.52 -9.72 -1.61
C VAL A 171 18.99 -9.91 -2.00
N HIS A 172 19.36 -9.57 -3.24
CA HIS A 172 20.75 -9.59 -3.68
C HIS A 172 21.61 -8.58 -2.90
N ALA A 173 21.12 -7.34 -2.75
CA ALA A 173 21.79 -6.31 -1.96
C ALA A 173 21.79 -6.63 -0.45
N HIS A 174 20.71 -7.26 0.05
CA HIS A 174 20.49 -7.56 1.45
C HIS A 174 19.99 -9.00 1.66
N PRO A 175 20.88 -10.01 1.68
CA PRO A 175 20.51 -11.43 1.77
C PRO A 175 19.69 -11.83 3.02
N LYS A 176 19.71 -11.00 4.06
CA LYS A 176 18.97 -11.16 5.32
C LYS A 176 17.63 -10.39 5.35
N HIS A 177 17.18 -9.82 4.23
CA HIS A 177 15.96 -9.02 4.20
C HIS A 177 14.70 -9.88 4.37
N LYS A 178 14.17 -9.92 5.59
CA LYS A 178 13.01 -10.73 5.97
C LYS A 178 11.77 -10.38 5.16
N GLY A 179 11.50 -9.09 4.98
CA GLY A 179 10.32 -8.59 4.29
C GLY A 179 10.21 -9.08 2.86
N SER A 180 11.32 -9.02 2.11
CA SER A 180 11.34 -9.50 0.72
C SER A 180 11.08 -11.00 0.62
N MET A 181 11.64 -11.79 1.54
CA MET A 181 11.40 -13.23 1.57
C MET A 181 9.94 -13.58 1.93
N GLN A 182 9.30 -12.78 2.79
CA GLN A 182 7.86 -12.93 3.08
C GLN A 182 7.00 -12.60 1.85
N LEU A 183 7.33 -11.54 1.12
CA LEU A 183 6.64 -11.18 -0.12
C LEU A 183 6.84 -12.23 -1.22
N LEU A 184 8.06 -12.77 -1.40
CA LEU A 184 8.31 -13.88 -2.33
C LEU A 184 7.50 -15.14 -1.97
N LEU A 185 7.40 -15.46 -0.67
CA LEU A 185 6.57 -16.57 -0.20
C LEU A 185 5.07 -16.30 -0.44
N LEU A 186 4.62 -15.06 -0.24
CA LEU A 186 3.24 -14.67 -0.55
C LEU A 186 2.92 -14.83 -2.04
N LEU A 187 3.82 -14.39 -2.93
CA LEU A 187 3.66 -14.49 -4.37
C LEU A 187 3.59 -15.95 -4.84
N THR A 188 4.50 -16.80 -4.37
CA THR A 188 4.50 -18.23 -4.72
C THR A 188 3.25 -18.97 -4.22
N ASN A 189 2.68 -18.56 -3.09
CA ASN A 189 1.47 -19.18 -2.54
C ASN A 189 0.16 -18.66 -3.16
N LYS A 190 0.03 -17.34 -3.34
CA LYS A 190 -1.24 -16.69 -3.71
C LYS A 190 -1.31 -16.26 -5.17
N TYR A 191 -0.16 -16.10 -5.82
CA TYR A 191 -0.04 -15.62 -7.20
C TYR A 191 0.79 -16.59 -8.08
N PRO A 192 0.60 -17.92 -8.01
CA PRO A 192 1.41 -18.85 -8.80
C PRO A 192 1.18 -18.68 -10.32
N GLN A 193 -0.04 -18.34 -10.74
CA GLN A 193 -0.39 -18.22 -12.16
C GLN A 193 0.43 -17.11 -12.87
N PRO A 194 0.45 -15.84 -12.41
CA PRO A 194 1.30 -14.81 -13.01
C PRO A 194 2.79 -15.19 -13.04
N LEU A 195 3.28 -15.92 -12.03
CA LEU A 195 4.69 -16.35 -12.00
C LEU A 195 5.01 -17.36 -13.10
N VAL A 196 4.05 -18.22 -13.45
CA VAL A 196 4.18 -19.20 -14.53
C VAL A 196 4.03 -18.53 -15.88
N GLU A 197 2.92 -17.81 -16.09
CA GLU A 197 2.56 -17.19 -17.38
C GLU A 197 3.65 -16.24 -17.87
N HIS A 198 4.33 -15.56 -16.95
CA HIS A 198 5.37 -14.57 -17.26
C HIS A 198 6.80 -15.06 -16.96
N GLN A 199 7.00 -16.38 -16.77
CA GLN A 199 8.32 -17.00 -16.61
C GLN A 199 9.16 -16.41 -15.46
N LEU A 200 8.52 -16.01 -14.36
CA LEU A 200 9.17 -15.32 -13.23
C LEU A 200 9.72 -16.30 -12.18
N LEU A 201 9.44 -17.60 -12.29
CA LEU A 201 9.87 -18.61 -11.32
C LEU A 201 11.40 -18.72 -11.18
N ASP A 202 12.15 -18.50 -12.26
CA ASP A 202 13.62 -18.49 -12.21
C ASP A 202 14.14 -17.28 -11.43
N ALA A 203 13.55 -16.09 -11.62
CA ALA A 203 13.91 -14.89 -10.88
C ALA A 203 13.59 -15.02 -9.37
N VAL A 204 12.45 -15.63 -9.02
CA VAL A 204 12.10 -15.95 -7.63
C VAL A 204 13.08 -16.95 -7.03
N GLN A 205 13.44 -18.00 -7.78
CA GLN A 205 14.42 -18.99 -7.35
C GLN A 205 15.80 -18.38 -7.12
N ASP A 206 16.27 -17.53 -8.03
CA ASP A 206 17.55 -16.83 -7.93
C ASP A 206 17.60 -15.93 -6.68
N ALA A 207 16.57 -15.12 -6.46
CA ALA A 207 16.44 -14.29 -5.25
C ALA A 207 16.48 -15.16 -3.98
N ALA A 208 15.65 -16.21 -3.92
CA ALA A 208 15.61 -17.10 -2.76
C ALA A 208 16.93 -17.83 -2.53
N SER A 209 17.66 -18.19 -3.59
CA SER A 209 18.93 -18.89 -3.52
C SER A 209 20.04 -18.00 -2.94
N THR A 210 19.99 -16.71 -3.24
CA THR A 210 20.92 -15.70 -2.71
C THR A 210 20.65 -15.36 -1.24
N SER A 211 19.41 -15.53 -0.76
CA SER A 211 19.06 -15.25 0.63
C SER A 211 19.77 -16.18 1.63
N THR A 212 20.08 -15.64 2.81
CA THR A 212 20.53 -16.41 3.98
C THR A 212 19.43 -16.56 5.05
N MET A 213 18.19 -16.19 4.74
CA MET A 213 17.05 -16.26 5.66
C MET A 213 16.50 -17.69 5.78
N PHE A 214 15.92 -18.00 6.94
CA PHE A 214 15.23 -19.28 7.17
C PHE A 214 14.11 -19.56 6.14
N LEU A 215 13.38 -18.52 5.72
CA LEU A 215 12.28 -18.60 4.75
C LEU A 215 12.72 -19.07 3.35
N LYS A 216 14.03 -19.05 3.03
CA LYS A 216 14.59 -19.56 1.76
C LYS A 216 14.06 -20.95 1.41
N LYS A 217 14.11 -21.88 2.37
CA LYS A 217 13.70 -23.27 2.13
C LYS A 217 12.22 -23.36 1.72
N SER A 218 11.36 -22.56 2.36
CA SER A 218 9.92 -22.51 2.06
C SER A 218 9.65 -21.95 0.67
N VAL A 219 10.32 -20.85 0.28
CA VAL A 219 10.15 -20.26 -1.06
C VAL A 219 10.61 -21.24 -2.15
N LEU A 220 11.80 -21.84 -1.99
CA LEU A 220 12.33 -22.81 -2.95
C LEU A 220 11.44 -24.06 -3.08
N ALA A 221 10.89 -24.55 -1.97
CA ALA A 221 9.94 -25.67 -1.99
C ALA A 221 8.66 -25.32 -2.76
N GLN A 222 8.13 -24.10 -2.59
CA GLN A 222 6.96 -23.66 -3.36
C GLN A 222 7.26 -23.55 -4.85
N VAL A 223 8.41 -22.99 -5.24
CA VAL A 223 8.83 -22.95 -6.65
C VAL A 223 8.90 -24.36 -7.25
N ALA A 224 9.53 -25.31 -6.55
CA ALA A 224 9.63 -26.70 -7.00
C ALA A 224 8.23 -27.35 -7.15
N ASN A 225 7.33 -27.09 -6.21
CA ASN A 225 5.95 -27.59 -6.25
C ASN A 225 5.17 -27.03 -7.45
N ILE A 226 5.33 -25.74 -7.77
CA ILE A 226 4.69 -25.13 -8.93
C ILE A 226 5.21 -25.79 -10.21
N ARG A 227 6.54 -25.91 -10.38
CA ARG A 227 7.14 -26.56 -11.56
C ARG A 227 6.64 -28.00 -11.74
N LYS A 228 6.57 -28.78 -10.66
CA LYS A 228 6.08 -30.17 -10.70
C LYS A 228 4.63 -30.26 -11.17
N LYS A 229 3.79 -29.26 -10.87
CA LYS A 229 2.40 -29.20 -11.34
C LYS A 229 2.30 -28.88 -12.83
N LEU A 230 3.29 -28.20 -13.43
CA LEU A 230 3.32 -27.90 -14.86
C LEU A 230 3.77 -29.09 -15.72
N THR A 231 4.54 -30.00 -15.14
CA THR A 231 5.03 -31.21 -15.82
C THR A 231 4.07 -32.41 -15.74
N ARG A 232 2.91 -32.23 -15.09
CA ARG A 232 1.85 -33.23 -14.97
C ARG A 232 0.69 -32.85 -15.87
#